data_AF-A0A1G3XTR6-F1
#
_entry.id   AF-A0A1G3XTR6-F1
#
_cell.length_a   1.000
_cell.length_b   1.000
_cell.length_c   1.000
_cell.angle_alpha   90.00
_cell.angle_beta   90.00
_cell.angle_gamma   90.00
#
_symmetry.space_group_name_H-M   'P 1'
#
loop_
_entity.id
_entity.type
_entity.pdbx_description
1 polymer ?
#
loop_
_entity_poly.entity_id
_entity_poly.type
_entity_poly.pdbx_seq_one_letter_code
_entity_poly.pdbx_strand_id
1 'polypeptide(L)' 'MSESNNRLKEISDKMSEHIIAVKGTLELLDASVSEDDLHSLILKAVERMENMQRLSDELLAVLKQVLEKMSEAKDRKEP' A
#
# COMPACT_ATOMS: atom_id res chain seq x y z
N MET A 1 8.69 -11.88 -15.98
CA MET A 1 8.77 -11.59 -14.53
C MET A 1 7.99 -12.68 -13.81
N SER A 2 8.47 -13.16 -12.65
CA SER A 2 7.71 -14.12 -11.85
C SER A 2 6.40 -13.50 -11.37
N GLU A 3 5.37 -14.32 -11.14
CA GLU A 3 4.04 -13.88 -10.69
C GLU A 3 4.12 -13.04 -9.41
N SER A 4 4.97 -13.43 -8.45
CA SER A 4 5.24 -12.65 -7.23
C SER A 4 5.80 -11.26 -7.54
N ASN A 5 6.69 -11.14 -8.54
CA ASN A 5 7.26 -9.85 -8.91
C ASN A 5 6.23 -8.94 -9.59
N ASN A 6 5.32 -9.51 -10.38
CA ASN A 6 4.20 -8.76 -10.96
C ASN A 6 3.25 -8.26 -9.87
N ARG A 7 2.93 -9.08 -8.87
CA ARG A 7 2.08 -8.69 -7.73
C ARG A 7 2.72 -7.61 -6.86
N LEU A 8 4.02 -7.71 -6.59
CA LEU A 8 4.77 -6.66 -5.89
C LEU A 8 4.76 -5.33 -6.64
N LYS A 9 4.92 -5.39 -7.97
CA LYS A 9 4.81 -4.21 -8.82
C LYS A 9 3.42 -3.58 -8.71
N GLU A 10 2.35 -4.38 -8.81
CA GLU A 10 0.98 -3.89 -8.72
C GLU A 10 0.70 -3.22 -7.36
N ILE A 11 1.17 -3.80 -6.25
CA ILE A 11 1.08 -3.20 -4.92
C ILE A 11 1.80 -1.84 -4.89
N SER A 12 3.02 -1.78 -5.41
CA SER A 12 3.82 -0.56 -5.47
C SER A 12 3.16 0.54 -6.29
N ASP A 13 2.62 0.19 -7.47
CA ASP A 13 1.94 1.12 -8.37
C ASP A 13 0.69 1.69 -7.68
N LYS A 14 -0.15 0.83 -7.08
CA LYS A 14 -1.35 1.24 -6.34
C LYS A 14 -1.05 2.10 -5.10
N MET A 15 -0.04 1.76 -4.31
CA MET A 15 0.38 2.59 -3.18
C MET A 15 0.81 3.98 -3.65
N SER A 16 1.56 4.06 -4.76
CA SER A 16 2.00 5.33 -5.33
C SER A 16 0.81 6.20 -5.77
N GLU A 17 -0.18 5.59 -6.43
CA GLU A 17 -1.41 6.28 -6.81
C GLU A 17 -2.17 6.84 -5.60
N HIS A 18 -2.32 6.05 -4.53
CA HIS A 18 -2.96 6.51 -3.30
C HIS A 18 -2.19 7.65 -2.63
N ILE A 19 -0.85 7.59 -2.58
CA ILE A 19 0.00 8.68 -2.04
C ILE A 19 -0.22 9.97 -2.83
N ILE A 20 -0.17 9.90 -4.16
CA ILE A 20 -0.37 11.06 -5.05
C ILE A 20 -1.77 11.66 -4.82
N ALA A 21 -2.79 10.82 -4.74
CA ALA A 21 -4.16 11.28 -4.56
C ALA A 21 -4.41 11.89 -3.16
N VAL A 22 -3.79 11.35 -2.10
CA VAL A 22 -3.83 11.96 -0.76
C VAL A 22 -3.14 13.32 -0.79
N LYS A 23 -1.94 13.43 -1.37
CA LYS A 23 -1.23 14.70 -1.51
C LYS A 23 -2.08 15.75 -2.24
N GLY A 24 -2.65 15.40 -3.40
CA GLY A 24 -3.53 16.31 -4.14
C GLY A 24 -4.79 16.71 -3.35
N THR A 25 -5.31 15.80 -2.52
CA THR A 25 -6.43 16.13 -1.62
C THR A 25 -6.02 17.14 -0.56
N LEU A 26 -4.83 17.00 0.04
CA LEU A 26 -4.30 17.96 1.02
C LEU A 26 -4.01 19.33 0.41
N GLU A 27 -3.49 19.37 -0.82
CA GLU A 27 -3.27 20.62 -1.57
C GLU A 27 -4.59 21.37 -1.85
N LEU A 28 -5.71 20.65 -2.01
CA LEU A 28 -7.03 21.25 -2.15
C LEU A 28 -7.59 21.80 -0.83
N LEU A 29 -7.12 21.35 0.33
CA LEU A 29 -7.52 21.93 1.63
C LEU A 29 -6.95 23.34 1.80
N ASP A 30 -5.76 23.58 1.24
CA ASP A 30 -5.11 24.89 1.26
C ASP A 30 -5.76 25.88 0.28
N ALA A 31 -6.50 25.37 -0.71
CA ALA A 31 -7.40 26.17 -1.53
C ALA A 31 -8.67 26.48 -0.72
N SER A 32 -9.19 27.71 -0.81
CA SER A 32 -10.38 28.16 -0.05
C SER A 32 -11.68 27.44 -0.47
N VAL A 33 -11.79 26.16 -0.16
CA VAL A 33 -12.94 25.28 -0.42
C VAL A 33 -14.02 25.46 0.65
N SER A 34 -15.25 25.06 0.32
CA SER A 34 -16.34 25.04 1.30
C SER A 34 -16.11 23.97 2.37
N GLU A 35 -16.74 24.10 3.54
CA GLU A 35 -16.61 23.12 4.63
C GLU A 35 -17.13 21.72 4.23
N ASP A 36 -18.22 21.66 3.45
CA ASP A 36 -18.76 20.39 2.95
C ASP A 36 -17.81 19.71 1.96
N ASP A 37 -17.18 20.49 1.07
CA ASP A 37 -16.15 19.99 0.16
C ASP A 37 -14.92 19.49 0.93
N LEU A 38 -14.49 20.25 1.95
CA LEU A 38 -13.38 19.90 2.83
C LEU A 38 -13.65 18.55 3.52
N HIS A 39 -14.83 18.37 4.11
CA HIS A 39 -15.23 17.14 4.78
C HIS A 39 -15.23 15.95 3.80
N SER A 40 -15.80 16.11 2.61
CA SER A 40 -15.78 15.07 1.57
C SER A 40 -14.36 14.69 1.13
N LEU A 41 -13.50 15.70 0.96
CA LEU A 41 -12.09 15.50 0.59
C LEU A 41 -11.35 14.71 1.67
N ILE A 42 -11.49 15.10 2.94
CA ILE A 42 -10.85 14.39 4.06
C ILE A 42 -11.33 12.93 4.14
N LEU A 43 -12.63 12.65 4.02
CA LEU A 43 -13.14 11.28 4.02
C LEU A 43 -12.49 10.42 2.92
N LYS A 44 -12.35 10.97 1.71
CA LYS A 44 -11.68 10.27 0.60
C LYS A 44 -10.17 10.11 0.83
N ALA A 45 -9.52 11.02 1.55
CA ALA A 45 -8.11 10.85 1.93
C ALA A 45 -7.96 9.72 2.96
N VAL A 46 -8.84 9.65 3.96
CA VAL A 46 -8.87 8.58 4.96
C VAL A 46 -9.06 7.22 4.30
N GLU A 47 -10.04 7.08 3.40
CA GLU A 47 -10.28 5.82 2.68
C GLU A 47 -9.04 5.36 1.89
N ARG A 48 -8.29 6.30 1.29
CA ARG A 48 -7.04 5.99 0.59
C ARG A 48 -5.94 5.53 1.54
N MET A 49 -5.84 6.13 2.73
CA MET A 49 -4.91 5.67 3.77
C MET A 49 -5.24 4.25 4.23
N GLU A 50 -6.52 3.93 4.43
CA GLU A 50 -6.97 2.58 4.78
C GLU A 50 -6.62 1.56 3.68
N ASN A 51 -6.79 1.92 2.41
CA ASN A 51 -6.38 1.06 1.29
C ASN A 51 -4.85 0.86 1.25
N MET A 52 -4.05 1.90 1.51
CA MET A 52 -2.60 1.75 1.63
C MET A 52 -2.18 0.86 2.80
N GLN A 53 -2.90 0.90 3.92
CA GLN A 53 -2.65 -0.01 5.04
C GLN A 53 -2.86 -1.47 4.61
N ARG A 54 -3.98 -1.78 3.93
CA ARG A 54 -4.24 -3.13 3.39
C ARG A 54 -3.14 -3.59 2.42
N LEU A 55 -2.71 -2.71 1.51
CA LEU A 55 -1.62 -3.01 0.58
C LEU A 55 -0.30 -3.26 1.30
N SER A 56 -0.03 -2.53 2.39
CA SER A 56 1.15 -2.74 3.24
C SER A 56 1.10 -4.09 3.96
N ASP A 57 -0.08 -4.51 4.43
CA ASP A 57 -0.28 -5.82 5.04
C ASP A 57 -0.05 -6.95 4.03
N GLU A 58 -0.52 -6.79 2.79
CA GLU A 58 -0.23 -7.74 1.71
C GLU A 58 1.27 -7.83 1.41
N LEU A 59 1.96 -6.70 1.34
CA LEU A 59 3.41 -6.66 1.12
C LEU A 59 4.16 -7.38 2.25
N LEU A 60 3.76 -7.14 3.50
CA LEU A 60 4.33 -7.81 4.66
C LEU A 60 4.10 -9.32 4.62
N ALA A 61 2.92 -9.77 4.19
CA ALA A 61 2.62 -11.19 4.04
C ALA A 61 3.54 -11.85 3.00
N VAL A 62 3.81 -11.19 1.87
CA VAL A 62 4.77 -11.69 0.86
C VAL A 62 6.17 -11.84 1.45
N LEU A 63 6.65 -10.86 2.22
CA LEU A 63 7.97 -10.93 2.85
C LEU A 63 8.06 -12.05 3.89
N LYS A 64 6.99 -12.26 4.68
CA LYS A 64 6.91 -13.39 5.64
C LYS A 64 6.99 -14.73 4.92
N GLN A 65 6.29 -14.91 3.81
CA GLN A 65 6.36 -16.13 3.00
C GLN A 65 7.78 -16.38 2.45
N VAL A 66 8.52 -15.32 2.10
CA VAL A 66 9.92 -15.46 1.68
C VAL A 66 10.79 -15.94 2.85
N LEU A 67 10.61 -15.40 4.05
CA LEU A 67 11.33 -15.85 5.25
C LEU A 67 11.02 -17.31 5.60
N GLU A 68 9.76 -17.72 5.53
CA GLU A 68 9.34 -19.12 5.75
C GLU A 68 10.05 -20.07 4.78
N LYS A 69 10.04 -19.75 3.47
CA LYS A 69 10.76 -20.53 2.45
C LYS A 69 12.26 -20.60 2.69
N MET A 70 12.87 -19.53 3.21
CA MET A 70 14.29 -19.54 3.58
C MET A 70 14.57 -20.46 4.77
N SER A 71 13.69 -20.49 5.77
CA SER A 71 13.79 -21.41 6.91
C SER A 71 13.71 -22.87 6.45
N GLU A 72 12.70 -23.21 5.65
CA GLU A 72 12.53 -24.58 5.13
C GLU A 72 13.69 -25.05 4.25
N ALA A 73 14.36 -24.12 3.56
CA ALA A 73 15.52 -24.42 2.73
C ALA A 73 16.79 -24.66 3.57
N LYS A 74 16.84 -24.10 4.79
CA LYS A 74 17.92 -24.34 5.77
C LYS A 74 17.73 -25.70 6.42
N ASP A 75 16.51 -26.03 6.84
CA ASP A 75 16.19 -27.30 7.51
C ASP A 75 16.36 -28.51 6.57
N ARG A 76 16.21 -28.32 5.25
CA ARG A 76 16.48 -29.36 4.23
C ARG A 76 17.96 -29.60 3.94
N LYS A 77 18.87 -28.76 4.46
CA LYS A 77 20.32 -28.87 4.24
C LYS A 77 21.08 -29.45 5.44
N GLU A 78 20.41 -29.72 6.55
CA GLU A 78 20.98 -30.46 7.67
C GLU A 78 20.64 -31.96 7.49
N PRO A 79 21.64 -32.87 7.54
CA PRO A 79 21.46 -34.31 7.36
C PRO A 79 20.76 -34.99 8.55
#